data_AF-A0A815AZQ0-F1
#
_entry.id   AF-A0A815AZQ0-F1
#
_cell.length_a   1.000
_cell.length_b   1.000
_cell.length_c   1.000
_cell.angle_alpha   90.00
_cell.angle_beta   90.00
_cell.angle_gamma   90.00
#
_symmetry.space_group_name_H-M   'P 1'
#
loop_
_entity.id
_entity.type
_entity.pdbx_description
1 polymer ?
#
loop_
_entity_poly.entity_id
_entity_poly.type
_entity_poly.pdbx_seq_one_letter_code
_entity_poly.pdbx_strand_id
1 'polypeptide(L)' 'MYSMNFKKQNVVFGSLMGMPMNERGKIILEFLTDLFIEANADLHAGTLSSNWCRLVDEMRLVLGKFSPYYTPENEYILAM' A
#
# COMPACT_ATOMS: atom_id res chain seq x y z
N MET A 1 -11.20 23.01 -14.21
CA MET A 1 -11.25 22.15 -15.40
C MET A 1 -10.55 20.85 -15.05
N TYR A 2 -11.29 19.86 -14.53
CA TYR A 2 -10.70 18.58 -14.12
C TYR A 2 -10.81 17.59 -15.28
N SER A 3 -9.66 17.15 -15.80
CA SER A 3 -9.57 15.97 -16.65
C SER A 3 -8.80 14.91 -15.88
N MET A 4 -9.54 14.05 -15.17
CA MET A 4 -9.00 12.80 -14.63
C MET A 4 -9.04 11.75 -15.75
N ASN A 5 -7.87 11.39 -16.27
CA ASN A 5 -7.69 10.34 -17.26
C ASN A 5 -7.97 8.95 -16.62
N PHE A 6 -9.20 8.44 -16.75
CA PHE A 6 -9.64 7.12 -16.28
C PHE A 6 -9.07 5.91 -17.06
N LYS A 7 -8.04 6.07 -17.91
CA LYS A 7 -7.63 5.02 -18.87
C LYS A 7 -6.63 3.98 -18.36
N LYS A 8 -6.07 4.09 -17.15
CA LYS A 8 -5.09 3.12 -16.60
C LYS A 8 -5.65 2.17 -15.53
N GLN A 9 -6.94 2.23 -15.22
CA GLN A 9 -7.47 1.62 -13.99
C GLN A 9 -7.92 0.16 -14.07
N ASN A 10 -7.88 -0.55 -15.20
CA ASN A 10 -8.63 -1.81 -15.30
C ASN A 10 -7.93 -3.02 -15.95
N VAL A 11 -6.62 -2.99 -16.19
CA VAL A 11 -5.94 -4.18 -16.72
C VAL A 11 -5.73 -5.24 -15.62
N VAL A 12 -5.35 -4.80 -14.42
CA VAL A 12 -5.09 -5.69 -13.27
C VAL A 12 -6.39 -6.23 -12.64
N PHE A 13 -7.45 -5.40 -12.58
CA PHE A 13 -8.73 -5.84 -12.04
C PHE A 13 -9.43 -6.84 -12.97
N GLY A 14 -9.37 -6.61 -14.29
CA GLY A 14 -9.91 -7.54 -15.28
C GLY A 14 -9.17 -8.88 -15.30
N SER A 15 -7.84 -8.89 -15.14
CA SER A 15 -7.06 -10.13 -15.06
C SER A 15 -7.36 -10.92 -13.80
N LEU A 16 -7.53 -10.28 -12.65
CA LEU A 16 -7.92 -10.94 -11.39
C LEU A 16 -9.32 -11.58 -11.47
N MET A 17 -10.26 -10.92 -12.14
CA MET A 17 -11.62 -11.45 -12.33
C MET A 17 -11.66 -12.64 -13.32
N GLY A 18 -10.67 -12.74 -14.20
CA GLY A 18 -10.48 -13.88 -15.10
C GLY A 18 -9.76 -15.08 -14.47
N MET A 19 -9.24 -14.95 -13.24
CA MET A 19 -8.52 -16.03 -12.57
C MET A 19 -9.45 -17.04 -11.89
N PRO A 20 -9.07 -18.34 -11.90
CA PRO A 20 -9.65 -19.35 -11.04
C PRO A 20 -9.72 -18.89 -9.58
N MET A 21 -10.81 -19.23 -8.89
CA MET A 21 -11.07 -18.73 -7.54
C MET A 21 -9.99 -19.12 -6.51
N ASN A 22 -9.37 -20.29 -6.69
CA ASN A 22 -8.25 -20.77 -5.86
C ASN A 22 -6.98 -19.93 -6.05
N GLU A 23 -6.66 -19.50 -7.27
CA GLU A 23 -5.50 -18.64 -7.56
C GLU A 23 -5.72 -17.22 -7.04
N ARG A 24 -6.90 -16.67 -7.29
CA ARG A 24 -7.32 -15.38 -6.73
C ARG A 24 -7.30 -15.39 -5.20
N GLY A 25 -7.75 -16.48 -4.58
CA GLY A 25 -7.70 -16.66 -3.14
C GLY A 25 -6.28 -16.62 -2.58
N LYS A 26 -5.30 -17.23 -3.28
CA LYS A 26 -3.88 -17.17 -2.89
C LYS A 26 -3.33 -15.74 -2.96
N ILE A 27 -3.60 -15.01 -4.04
CA ILE A 27 -3.14 -13.62 -4.22
C ILE A 27 -3.73 -12.71 -3.13
N ILE A 28 -5.03 -12.83 -2.85
CA ILE A 28 -5.68 -12.05 -1.80
C ILE A 28 -5.08 -12.40 -0.43
N LEU A 29 -4.86 -13.68 -0.16
CA LEU A 29 -4.30 -14.11 1.11
C LEU A 29 -2.87 -13.59 1.30
N GLU A 30 -2.03 -13.67 0.28
CA GLU A 30 -0.66 -13.14 0.28
C GLU A 30 -0.68 -11.62 0.52
N PHE A 31 -1.48 -10.89 -0.25
CA PHE A 31 -1.67 -9.44 -0.09
C PHE A 31 -2.09 -9.05 1.33
N LEU A 32 -3.08 -9.75 1.91
CA LEU A 32 -3.56 -9.46 3.26
C LEU A 32 -2.55 -9.85 4.34
N THR A 33 -1.77 -10.91 4.10
CA THR A 33 -0.74 -11.37 5.04
C THR A 33 0.40 -10.37 5.11
N ASP A 34 0.89 -9.90 3.95
CA ASP A 34 1.94 -8.88 3.88
C ASP A 34 1.48 -7.58 4.53
N LEU A 35 0.25 -7.14 4.22
CA LEU A 35 -0.32 -5.93 4.81
C LEU A 35 -0.40 -6.05 6.34
N PHE A 36 -0.83 -7.20 6.85
CA PHE A 36 -0.94 -7.42 8.29
C PHE A 36 0.44 -7.35 8.98
N ILE A 37 1.46 -7.97 8.39
CA ILE A 37 2.82 -7.99 8.94
C ILE A 37 3.39 -6.56 8.93
N GLU A 38 3.35 -5.86 7.81
CA GLU A 38 3.94 -4.53 7.67
C GLU A 38 3.21 -3.47 8.50
N ALA A 39 1.88 -3.52 8.56
CA ALA A 39 1.10 -2.62 9.41
C ALA A 39 1.39 -2.85 10.90
N ASN A 40 1.80 -4.07 11.28
CA ASN A 40 2.10 -4.39 12.66
C ASN A 40 3.58 -4.27 13.06
N ALA A 41 4.49 -4.15 12.10
CA ALA A 41 5.92 -4.01 12.37
C ALA A 41 6.22 -2.81 13.29
N ASP A 42 7.28 -2.89 14.09
CA ASP A 42 7.73 -1.79 14.94
C ASP A 42 8.21 -0.60 14.09
N LEU A 43 8.92 -0.91 13.00
CA LEU A 43 9.40 0.06 12.01
C LEU A 43 8.95 -0.36 10.61
N HIS A 44 8.43 0.60 9.84
CA HIS A 44 8.16 0.46 8.42
C HIS A 44 9.09 1.38 7.65
N ALA A 45 9.76 0.86 6.62
CA ALA A 45 10.63 1.63 5.73
C ALA A 45 10.16 1.40 4.29
N GLY A 46 9.84 2.48 3.59
CA GLY A 46 9.25 2.42 2.26
C GLY A 46 9.51 3.68 1.45
N THR A 47 8.98 3.70 0.22
CA THR A 47 9.07 4.87 -0.67
C THR A 47 7.69 5.46 -0.88
N LEU A 48 7.56 6.78 -0.72
CA LEU A 48 6.28 7.51 -0.90
C LEU A 48 5.74 7.44 -2.34
N SER A 49 6.60 7.11 -3.31
CA SER A 49 6.20 6.87 -4.70
C SER A 49 5.46 5.54 -4.89
N SER A 50 5.60 4.59 -3.96
CA SER A 50 4.91 3.30 -3.99
C SER A 50 3.48 3.42 -3.46
N ASN A 51 2.49 2.95 -4.22
CA ASN A 51 1.11 2.85 -3.73
C ASN A 51 1.00 1.90 -2.53
N TRP A 52 1.82 0.84 -2.50
CA TRP A 52 1.82 -0.14 -1.42
C TRP A 52 2.29 0.47 -0.10
N CYS A 53 3.44 1.14 -0.09
CA CYS A 53 3.97 1.78 1.12
C CYS A 53 3.01 2.85 1.64
N ARG A 54 2.35 3.61 0.75
CA ARG A 54 1.30 4.57 1.15
C ARG A 54 0.09 3.89 1.80
N LEU A 55 -0.38 2.78 1.24
CA LEU A 55 -1.46 1.99 1.86
C LEU A 55 -1.06 1.48 3.26
N VAL A 56 0.17 0.98 3.40
CA VAL A 56 0.69 0.49 4.69
C VAL A 56 0.78 1.65 5.69
N ASP A 57 1.29 2.81 5.29
CA ASP A 57 1.35 4.00 6.15
C ASP A 57 -0.05 4.46 6.60
N GLU A 58 -1.03 4.49 5.70
CA GLU A 58 -2.42 4.80 6.03
C GLU A 58 -3.00 3.81 7.05
N MET A 59 -2.72 2.50 6.89
CA MET A 59 -3.15 1.49 7.85
C MET A 59 -2.45 1.62 9.20
N ARG A 60 -1.15 1.91 9.20
CA ARG A 60 -0.38 2.15 10.43
C ARG A 60 -0.92 3.35 11.20
N LEU A 61 -1.27 4.43 10.50
CA LEU A 61 -1.91 5.61 11.09
C LEU A 61 -3.24 5.27 11.77
N VAL A 62 -4.10 4.47 11.13
CA VAL A 62 -5.36 3.99 11.73
C VAL A 62 -5.13 3.15 12.98
N LEU A 63 -4.02 2.41 13.04
CA LEU A 63 -3.59 1.62 14.21
C LEU A 63 -2.85 2.46 15.27
N GLY A 64 -2.70 3.78 15.07
CA GLY A 64 -1.98 4.67 15.99
C GLY A 64 -0.45 4.51 15.95
N LYS A 65 0.08 3.90 14.90
CA LYS A 65 1.52 3.71 14.67
C LYS A 65 2.04 4.80 13.73
N PHE A 66 2.91 5.66 14.23
CA PHE A 66 3.53 6.72 13.44
C PHE A 66 4.76 6.19 12.70
N SER A 67 4.84 6.45 11.39
CA SER A 67 6.01 6.14 10.57
C SER A 67 6.90 7.39 10.46
N PRO A 68 8.18 7.33 10.88
CA PRO A 68 9.12 8.39 10.58
C PRO A 68 9.44 8.38 9.08
N TYR A 69 9.21 9.49 8.39
CA TYR A 69 9.59 9.63 6.98
C TYR A 69 11.03 10.09 6.87
N TYR A 70 11.77 9.43 5.99
CA TYR A 70 13.13 9.81 5.64
C TYR A 70 13.07 10.68 4.38
N THR A 71 13.36 11.97 4.52
CA THR A 71 13.49 12.82 3.34
C THR A 71 14.86 12.61 2.67
N PRO A 72 15.01 12.89 1.37
CA PRO A 72 16.32 12.93 0.71
C PRO A 72 17.33 13.85 1.41
N GLU A 73 16.84 14.84 2.15
CA GLU A 73 17.61 15.78 2.96
C GLU A 73 18.01 15.21 4.34
N ASN A 74 17.76 13.92 4.61
CA ASN A 74 18.11 13.23 5.85
C ASN A 74 17.33 13.75 7.07
N GLU A 75 16.18 14.39 6.85
CA GLU A 75 15.30 14.92 7.91
C GLU A 75 14.20 13.92 8.25
N TYR A 76 13.91 13.78 9.55
CA TYR A 76 12.79 12.99 10.05
C TYR A 76 11.54 13.85 10.08
N ILE A 77 10.59 13.58 9.19
CA ILE A 77 9.26 14.16 9.31
C ILE A 77 8.39 13.17 10.08
N LEU A 78 7.91 13.60 11.25
CA LEU A 78 6.75 12.98 11.88
C LEU A 78 5.52 13.56 11.18
N ALA A 79 4.93 12.83 10.24
CA ALA A 79 3.63 13.22 9.72
C ALA A 79 2.58 12.88 10.79
N MET A 80 1.89 13.90 11.30
CA MET A 80 0.73 13.78 12.18
C MET A 80 -0.55 13.58 11.37
#